data_AF-A0A6N9V7R5-F1
#
_entry.id   AF-A0A6N9V7R5-F1
#
_cell.length_a   1.000
_cell.length_b   1.000
_cell.length_c   1.000
_cell.angle_alpha   90.00
_cell.angle_beta   90.00
_cell.angle_gamma   90.00
#
_symmetry.space_group_name_H-M   'P 1'
#
loop_
_entity.id
_entity.type
_entity.pdbx_description
1 polymer ?
#
loop_
_entity_poly.entity_id
_entity_poly.type
_entity_poly.pdbx_seq_one_letter_code
_entity_poly.pdbx_strand_id
1 'polypeptide(L)' 'EPLVARIAERVAEAARALNRYPDRDAVELRTELARYLTRTGGHPVAFEQVWAANGSNEVLQQLLQAFGGPGRTAL' A
#
# COMPACT_ATOMS: atom_id res chain seq x y z
N GLU A 1 -14.93 16.65 12.73
CA GLU A 1 -14.67 15.30 12.18
C GLU A 1 -14.85 15.15 10.65
N PRO A 2 -14.46 16.09 9.76
CA PRO A 2 -14.64 15.90 8.31
C PRO A 2 -13.92 14.68 7.71
N LEU A 3 -12.76 14.30 8.27
CA LEU A 3 -11.97 13.16 7.78
C LEU A 3 -12.69 11.83 8.00
N VAL A 4 -13.23 11.61 9.21
CA VAL A 4 -13.93 10.36 9.55
C VAL A 4 -15.16 10.20 8.65
N ALA A 5 -15.94 11.27 8.47
CA ALA A 5 -17.08 11.28 7.56
C ALA A 5 -16.67 10.95 6.12
N ARG A 6 -15.56 11.52 5.64
CA ARG A 6 -15.04 11.25 4.29
C ARG A 6 -14.59 9.79 4.13
N ILE A 7 -13.92 9.23 5.14
CA ILE A 7 -13.53 7.81 5.12
C ILE A 7 -14.77 6.92 5.04
N ALA A 8 -15.78 7.18 5.87
CA ALA A 8 -17.03 6.41 5.87
C ALA A 8 -17.76 6.48 4.51
N GLU A 9 -17.82 7.65 3.88
CA GLU A 9 -18.37 7.84 2.53
C GLU A 9 -17.64 6.96 1.50
N ARG A 10 -16.29 7.00 1.48
CA ARG A 10 -15.49 6.20 0.53
C ARG A 10 -15.61 4.70 0.75
N VAL A 11 -15.70 4.26 2.01
CA VAL A 11 -15.93 2.84 2.34
C VAL A 11 -17.30 2.39 1.83
N ALA A 12 -18.34 3.20 2.02
CA ALA A 12 -19.68 2.89 1.52
C ALA A 12 -19.74 2.82 -0.01
N GLU A 13 -19.02 3.69 -0.71
CA GLU A 13 -18.88 3.64 -2.18
C GLU A 13 -18.21 2.34 -2.64
N ALA A 14 -17.07 1.99 -2.04
CA ALA A 14 -16.32 0.77 -2.40
C ALA A 14 -17.12 -0.52 -2.13
N ALA A 15 -17.90 -0.56 -1.05
CA ALA A 15 -18.71 -1.71 -0.68
C ALA A 15 -19.77 -2.09 -1.74
N ARG A 16 -20.21 -1.14 -2.58
CA ARG A 16 -21.19 -1.41 -3.65
C ARG A 16 -20.70 -2.39 -4.72
N ALA A 17 -19.39 -2.54 -4.88
CA ALA A 17 -18.76 -3.42 -5.87
C ALA A 17 -18.00 -4.60 -5.23
N LEU A 18 -18.25 -4.89 -3.94
CA LEU A 18 -17.49 -5.90 -3.17
C LEU A 18 -17.66 -7.35 -3.68
N ASN A 19 -18.60 -7.58 -4.58
CA ASN A 19 -18.75 -8.85 -5.31
C ASN A 19 -17.71 -9.03 -6.44
N ARG A 20 -16.81 -8.05 -6.65
CA ARG A 20 -15.71 -8.11 -7.61
C ARG A 20 -14.38 -8.18 -6.86
N TYR A 21 -13.40 -8.81 -7.49
CA TYR A 21 -12.03 -8.75 -6.99
C TYR A 21 -11.55 -7.29 -7.00
N PRO A 22 -10.78 -6.88 -5.97
CA PRO A 22 -10.15 -5.56 -5.96
C PRO A 22 -9.09 -5.45 -7.07
N ASP A 23 -8.64 -4.22 -7.32
CA ASP A 23 -7.42 -3.99 -8.08
C ASP A 23 -6.25 -4.71 -7.39
N ARG A 24 -5.72 -5.72 -8.09
CA ARG A 24 -4.64 -6.57 -7.59
C ARG A 24 -3.38 -5.77 -7.30
N ASP A 25 -3.11 -4.75 -8.10
CA ASP A 25 -1.85 -4.00 -8.04
C ASP A 25 -1.98 -2.72 -7.21
N ALA A 26 -3.19 -2.39 -6.73
CA ALA A 26 -3.51 -1.20 -5.95
C ALA A 26 -2.95 0.09 -6.59
N VAL A 27 -3.10 0.23 -7.91
CA VAL A 27 -2.45 1.27 -8.74
C VAL A 27 -2.82 2.67 -8.25
N GLU A 28 -4.10 2.93 -7.99
CA GLU A 28 -4.58 4.24 -7.51
C GLU A 28 -3.96 4.57 -6.14
N LEU A 29 -4.03 3.63 -5.19
CA LEU A 29 -3.47 3.82 -3.85
C LEU A 29 -1.96 4.08 -3.90
N ARG A 30 -1.21 3.29 -4.67
CA ARG A 30 0.25 3.44 -4.81
C ARG A 30 0.62 4.76 -5.47
N THR A 31 -0.16 5.19 -6.47
CA THR A 31 0.03 6.48 -7.13
C THR A 31 -0.16 7.64 -6.15
N GLU A 32 -1.24 7.62 -5.37
CA GLU A 32 -1.52 8.67 -4.38
C GLU A 32 -0.52 8.67 -3.22
N LEU A 33 -0.07 7.49 -2.77
CA LEU A 33 0.99 7.36 -1.78
C LEU A 33 2.33 7.89 -2.30
N ALA A 34 2.70 7.58 -3.54
CA ALA A 34 3.92 8.11 -4.15
C ALA A 34 3.90 9.65 -4.24
N ARG A 35 2.75 10.23 -4.61
CA ARG A 35 2.54 11.69 -4.59
C ARG A 35 2.65 12.25 -3.19
N TYR A 36 2.06 11.59 -2.19
CA TYR A 36 2.16 12.01 -0.79
C TYR A 36 3.61 11.99 -0.31
N LEU A 37 4.32 10.88 -0.51
CA LEU A 37 5.73 10.71 -0.13
C LEU A 37 6.64 11.72 -0.84
N THR A 38 6.38 12.02 -2.11
CA THR A 38 7.12 13.07 -2.83
C THR A 38 6.94 14.43 -2.18
N ARG A 39 5.70 14.79 -1.82
CA ARG A 39 5.41 16.08 -1.16
C ARG A 39 5.99 16.18 0.25
N THR A 40 6.02 15.10 1.02
CA THR A 40 6.44 15.13 2.43
C THR A 40 7.89 14.73 2.66
N GLY A 41 8.49 13.94 1.76
CA GLY A 41 9.82 13.35 1.90
C GLY A 41 10.94 14.10 1.17
N GLY A 42 10.63 15.17 0.43
CA GLY A 42 11.62 16.03 -0.23
C GLY A 42 12.35 15.43 -1.43
N HIS A 43 11.96 14.24 -1.88
CA HIS A 43 12.56 13.54 -3.02
C HIS A 43 11.46 12.89 -3.88
N PRO A 44 11.60 12.85 -5.22
CA PRO A 44 10.62 12.17 -6.07
C PRO A 44 10.51 10.67 -5.76
N VAL A 45 9.28 10.18 -5.66
CA VAL A 45 8.94 8.76 -5.52
C VAL A 45 7.97 8.39 -6.65
N ALA A 46 8.30 7.36 -7.41
CA ALA A 46 7.44 6.79 -8.45
C ALA A 46 6.53 5.69 -7.86
N PHE A 47 5.37 5.41 -8.47
CA PHE A 47 4.42 4.43 -7.93
C PHE A 47 4.98 3.00 -7.95
N GLU A 48 5.89 2.70 -8.88
CA GLU A 48 6.64 1.44 -8.99
C GLU A 48 7.52 1.20 -7.76
N GLN A 49 7.92 2.26 -7.07
CA GLN A 49 8.73 2.20 -5.84
C GLN A 49 7.87 2.07 -4.58
N VAL A 50 6.55 2.08 -4.69
CA VAL A 50 5.61 1.90 -3.58
C VAL A 50 5.02 0.50 -3.64
N TRP A 51 5.06 -0.22 -2.52
CA TRP A 51 4.50 -1.56 -2.38
C TRP A 51 3.32 -1.55 -1.41
N ALA A 52 2.17 -2.07 -1.85
CA ALA A 52 0.99 -2.22 -1.00
C ALA A 52 0.94 -3.64 -0.41
N ALA A 53 0.62 -3.73 0.89
CA ALA A 53 0.48 -4.99 1.61
C ALA A 53 -0.65 -4.87 2.64
N ASN A 54 -1.16 -5.99 3.14
CA ASN A 54 -2.21 -6.04 4.16
C ASN A 54 -1.63 -5.78 5.58
N GLY A 55 -1.00 -4.62 5.73
CA GLY A 55 -0.27 -4.24 6.93
C GLY A 55 1.23 -4.54 6.85
N SER A 56 1.98 -3.90 7.74
CA SER A 56 3.45 -3.95 7.73
C SER A 56 4.02 -5.33 8.04
N ASN A 57 3.29 -6.18 8.76
CA ASN A 57 3.74 -7.54 9.08
C ASN A 57 3.91 -8.38 7.81
N GLU A 58 3.05 -8.19 6.80
CA GLU A 58 3.19 -8.86 5.51
C GLU A 58 4.44 -8.38 4.76
N VAL A 59 4.77 -7.08 4.83
CA VAL A 59 6.01 -6.54 4.25
C VAL A 59 7.24 -7.20 4.90
N LEU A 60 7.27 -7.32 6.22
CA LEU A 60 8.37 -7.97 6.93
C LEU A 60 8.50 -9.45 6.53
N GLN A 61 7.39 -10.16 6.40
CA GLN A 61 7.37 -11.54 5.93
C GLN A 61 7.93 -11.65 4.50
N GLN A 62 7.50 -10.78 3.58
CA GLN A 62 7.97 -10.76 2.20
C GLN A 62 9.47 -10.46 2.10
N LEU A 63 9.99 -9.54 2.92
CA LEU A 63 11.43 -9.27 3.02
C LEU A 63 12.20 -10.51 3.49
N LEU A 64 11.71 -11.20 4.53
CA LEU A 64 12.34 -12.43 5.00
C LEU A 64 12.33 -13.53 3.93
N GLN A 65 11.21 -13.69 3.21
CA GLN A 65 11.09 -14.68 2.14
C GLN A 65 12.02 -14.39 0.95
N ALA A 66 12.18 -13.11 0.60
CA ALA A 66 13.05 -12.70 -0.50
C ALA A 66 14.54 -12.86 -0.13
N PHE A 67 14.94 -12.40 1.06
CA PHE A 67 16.35 -12.22 1.39
C PHE A 67 16.91 -13.26 2.38
N GLY A 68 16.10 -13.88 3.23
CA GLY A 68 16.55 -14.87 4.22
C GLY A 68 16.58 -16.31 3.72
N GLY A 69 17.22 -17.22 4.46
CA GLY A 69 17.25 -18.67 4.17
C GLY A 69 18.59 -19.32 4.56
N PRO A 70 18.81 -20.61 4.27
CA PRO A 70 20.08 -21.27 4.56
C PRO A 70 21.27 -20.52 3.93
N GLY A 71 22.22 -20.09 4.76
CA GLY A 71 23.38 -19.30 4.34
C GLY A 71 23.09 -17.84 3.96
N ARG A 72 21.87 -17.33 4.18
CA ARG A 72 21.48 -15.95 3.91
C ARG A 72 20.86 -15.29 5.15
N THR A 73 21.19 -14.02 5.39
CA THR A 73 20.61 -13.21 6.46
C THR A 73 19.75 -12.10 5.85
N ALA A 74 18.54 -11.92 6.38
CA ALA A 74 17.69 -10.78 6.05
C ALA A 74 17.93 -9.66 7.07
N LEU A 75 18.56 -8.57 6.61
CA LEU A 75 18.92 -7.34 7.34
C LEU A 75 19.96 -7.50 8.46
#